data_AF-A0A6H1LCM3-F1
#
_entry.id   AF-A0A6H1LCM3-F1
#
_cell.length_a   1.000
_cell.length_b   1.000
_cell.length_c   1.000
_cell.angle_alpha   90.00
_cell.angle_beta   90.00
_cell.angle_gamma   90.00
#
_symmetry.space_group_name_H-M   'P 1'
#
loop_
_entity.id
_entity.type
_entity.pdbx_description
1 polymer ?
#
loop_
_entity_poly.entity_id
_entity_poly.type
_entity_poly.pdbx_seq_one_letter_code
_entity_poly.pdbx_strand_id
1 'polypeptide(L)'
;MTRSLLPAHRLRWGAAAWTVGVLQYFICQVVVAAQWKTSYSWTRNFISDLGNTACGPFAPPHGQSAYVCSPAHTTMNVSFIVAGVLAAAGMVLLRPLWARQRTVAVAFWLWIVSAAGKALVGLVPENTDVALHTLGALNMPLGGLAVLLLSRRAAGLDQPWRRAGLALGRIGLIGATLTITGQFTTHLPWGAGLSERLASYPANAWMLLIAALALTRAHATAPGPAAPASQATAHHSFH
;
A
#
# COMPACT_ATOMS: atom_id res chain seq x y z
N MET A 1 -17.82 26.53 -16.15
CA MET A 1 -17.53 25.45 -15.19
C MET A 1 -16.14 25.67 -14.62
N THR A 2 -16.04 26.20 -13.41
CA THR A 2 -14.77 26.44 -12.71
C THR A 2 -14.13 25.08 -12.39
N ARG A 3 -12.99 24.77 -13.02
CA ARG A 3 -12.12 23.67 -12.56
C ARG A 3 -11.72 24.02 -11.13
N SER A 4 -12.35 23.37 -10.13
CA SER A 4 -11.87 23.48 -8.75
C SER A 4 -10.42 23.00 -8.75
N LEU A 5 -9.47 23.91 -8.53
CA LEU A 5 -8.07 23.56 -8.41
C LEU A 5 -7.96 22.58 -7.24
N LEU A 6 -7.48 21.36 -7.53
CA LEU A 6 -7.22 20.39 -6.48
C LEU A 6 -6.21 21.01 -5.51
N PRO A 7 -6.40 20.90 -4.19
CA PRO A 7 -5.46 21.47 -3.22
C PRO A 7 -4.10 20.77 -3.35
N ALA A 8 -3.16 21.39 -4.06
CA ALA A 8 -1.87 20.80 -4.44
C ALA A 8 -1.06 20.30 -3.23
N HIS A 9 -1.16 20.98 -2.09
CA HIS A 9 -0.52 20.56 -0.83
C HIS A 9 -1.04 19.19 -0.35
N ARG A 10 -2.36 18.93 -0.43
CA ARG A 10 -2.94 17.63 -0.03
C ARG A 10 -2.46 16.51 -0.94
N LEU A 11 -2.35 16.78 -2.24
CA LEU A 11 -1.84 15.80 -3.19
C LEU A 11 -0.38 15.45 -2.92
N ARG A 12 0.47 16.46 -2.64
CA ARG A 12 1.88 16.25 -2.30
C ARG A 12 2.05 15.45 -1.00
N TRP A 13 1.35 15.83 0.07
CA TRP A 13 1.42 15.11 1.35
C TRP A 13 0.85 13.70 1.26
N GLY A 14 -0.25 13.51 0.52
CA GLY A 14 -0.83 12.19 0.29
C GLY A 14 0.10 11.27 -0.51
N ALA A 15 0.73 11.80 -1.55
CA ALA A 15 1.75 11.08 -2.32
C ALA A 15 2.97 10.74 -1.46
N ALA A 16 3.48 11.69 -0.68
CA ALA A 16 4.61 11.47 0.22
C ALA A 16 4.29 10.39 1.26
N ALA A 17 3.11 10.43 1.89
CA ALA A 17 2.69 9.42 2.85
C ALA A 17 2.68 8.01 2.24
N TRP A 18 2.10 7.84 1.05
CA TRP A 18 2.07 6.55 0.35
C TRP A 18 3.47 6.10 -0.09
N THR A 19 4.28 6.98 -0.67
CA THR A 19 5.65 6.65 -1.09
C THR A 19 6.51 6.24 0.10
N VAL A 20 6.53 7.04 1.17
CA VAL A 20 7.30 6.73 2.39
C VAL A 20 6.80 5.44 3.02
N GLY A 21 5.48 5.26 3.16
CA GLY A 21 4.88 4.06 3.75
C GLY A 21 5.25 2.79 3.02
N VAL A 22 5.30 2.83 1.68
CA VAL A 22 5.74 1.70 0.85
C VAL A 22 7.25 1.49 0.96
N LEU A 23 8.06 2.53 0.79
CA LEU A 23 9.52 2.38 0.79
C LEU A 23 10.05 1.86 2.13
N GLN A 24 9.60 2.44 3.24
CA GLN A 24 10.01 1.97 4.57
C GLN A 24 9.60 0.51 4.79
N TYR A 25 8.42 0.11 4.30
CA TYR A 25 7.92 -1.25 4.45
C TYR A 25 8.78 -2.29 3.74
N PHE A 26 9.23 -2.01 2.51
CA PHE A 26 10.10 -2.91 1.78
C PHE A 26 11.54 -2.91 2.33
N ILE A 27 12.06 -1.74 2.73
CA ILE A 27 13.39 -1.62 3.34
C ILE A 27 13.44 -2.42 4.64
N CYS A 28 12.46 -2.25 5.53
CA CYS A 28 12.37 -2.99 6.78
C CYS A 28 12.29 -4.50 6.55
N GLN A 29 11.53 -4.98 5.57
CA GLN A 29 11.50 -6.41 5.25
C GLN A 29 12.88 -6.96 4.88
N VAL A 30 13.62 -6.26 4.00
CA VAL A 30 14.96 -6.69 3.59
C VAL A 30 15.93 -6.66 4.78
N VAL A 31 15.90 -5.59 5.57
CA VAL A 31 16.79 -5.42 6.74
C VAL A 31 16.51 -6.45 7.83
N VAL A 32 15.25 -6.77 8.09
CA VAL A 32 14.86 -7.77 9.11
C VAL A 32 15.15 -9.18 8.60
N ALA A 33 14.85 -9.48 7.33
CA ALA A 33 15.18 -10.77 6.71
C ALA A 33 16.69 -11.01 6.66
N ALA A 34 17.52 -9.98 6.49
CA ALA A 34 18.98 -10.10 6.53
C ALA A 34 19.53 -10.44 7.93
N GLN A 35 18.76 -10.20 8.99
CA GLN A 35 19.13 -10.49 10.38
C GLN A 35 18.57 -11.84 10.87
N TRP A 36 17.90 -12.59 9.98
CA TRP A 36 17.37 -13.91 10.29
C TRP A 36 18.48 -14.86 10.75
N LYS A 37 18.21 -15.64 11.80
CA LYS A 37 19.23 -16.54 12.38
C LYS A 37 19.32 -17.90 11.69
N THR A 38 18.28 -18.27 10.94
CA THR A 38 18.24 -19.50 10.13
C THR A 38 18.16 -19.14 8.64
N SER A 39 17.98 -20.12 7.76
CA SER A 39 17.79 -19.87 6.33
C SER A 39 16.42 -19.24 6.05
N TYR A 40 16.38 -17.92 5.87
CA TYR A 40 15.16 -17.22 5.41
C TYR A 40 14.83 -17.56 3.95
N SER A 41 13.57 -17.84 3.67
CA SER A 41 13.08 -18.12 2.32
C SER A 41 11.96 -17.17 1.92
N TRP A 42 12.19 -16.33 0.91
CA TRP A 42 11.18 -15.41 0.38
C TRP A 42 9.94 -16.08 -0.22
N THR A 43 10.02 -17.37 -0.57
CA THR A 43 8.89 -18.11 -1.13
C THR A 43 8.16 -18.93 -0.07
N ARG A 44 8.84 -19.36 1.00
CA ARG A 44 8.24 -20.20 2.05
C ARG A 44 7.84 -19.42 3.29
N ASN A 45 8.68 -18.51 3.76
CA ASN A 45 8.40 -17.71 4.94
C ASN A 45 7.38 -16.62 4.63
N PHE A 46 6.38 -16.50 5.50
CA PHE A 46 5.47 -15.38 5.46
C PHE A 46 6.24 -14.07 5.69
N ILE A 47 5.69 -12.98 5.16
CA ILE A 47 6.01 -11.62 5.58
C ILE A 47 5.67 -11.48 7.07
N SER A 48 4.55 -12.03 7.55
CA SER A 48 4.17 -11.99 8.98
C SER A 48 5.20 -12.66 9.89
N ASP A 49 5.91 -13.71 9.44
CA ASP A 49 7.00 -14.34 10.19
C ASP A 49 8.04 -13.31 10.66
N LEU A 50 8.29 -12.26 9.85
CA LEU A 50 9.25 -11.20 10.18
C LEU A 50 8.87 -10.43 11.47
N GLY A 51 7.61 -10.50 11.88
CA GLY A 51 7.09 -9.90 13.11
C GLY A 51 7.12 -10.81 14.35
N ASN A 52 7.51 -12.08 14.23
CA ASN A 52 7.45 -13.02 15.35
C ASN A 52 8.40 -12.66 16.50
N THR A 53 7.86 -12.59 17.71
CA THR A 53 8.53 -12.05 18.90
C THR A 53 9.40 -13.07 19.63
N ALA A 54 9.32 -14.34 19.25
CA ALA A 54 10.10 -15.42 19.85
C ALA A 54 10.66 -16.34 18.76
N CYS A 55 11.83 -16.92 19.04
CA CYS A 55 12.41 -17.94 18.17
C CYS A 55 11.89 -19.33 18.57
N GLY A 56 11.40 -20.09 17.60
CA GLY A 56 10.84 -21.42 17.87
C GLY A 56 10.06 -22.00 16.69
N PRO A 57 9.58 -23.24 16.83
CA PRO A 57 8.63 -23.80 15.88
C PRO A 57 7.31 -23.00 15.93
N PHE A 58 6.86 -22.54 14.77
CA PHE A 58 5.58 -21.87 14.59
C PHE A 58 4.83 -22.55 13.45
N ALA A 59 3.54 -22.84 13.69
CA ALA A 59 2.65 -23.42 12.70
C ALA A 59 1.39 -22.56 12.60
N PRO A 60 1.00 -22.12 11.39
CA PRO A 60 -0.34 -21.60 11.16
C PRO A 60 -1.39 -22.67 11.50
N PRO A 61 -2.66 -22.29 11.79
CA PRO A 61 -3.68 -23.20 12.33
C PRO A 61 -3.85 -24.56 11.63
N HIS A 62 -3.68 -24.62 10.30
CA HIS A 62 -3.65 -25.89 9.56
C HIS A 62 -2.48 -25.97 8.56
N GLY A 63 -1.43 -25.17 8.76
CA GLY A 63 -0.24 -25.12 7.93
C GLY A 63 0.90 -26.02 8.44
N GLN A 64 1.96 -26.14 7.65
CA GLN A 64 3.18 -26.80 8.11
C GLN A 64 3.89 -25.95 9.16
N SER A 65 4.44 -26.62 10.18
CA SER A 65 5.31 -25.99 11.17
C SER A 65 6.67 -25.65 10.55
N ALA A 66 7.15 -24.44 10.77
CA ALA A 66 8.49 -24.00 10.39
C ALA A 66 9.19 -23.36 11.59
N TYR A 67 10.52 -23.46 11.65
CA TYR A 67 11.29 -22.72 12.66
C TYR A 67 11.40 -21.25 12.25
N VAL A 68 10.79 -20.36 13.04
CA VAL A 68 10.80 -18.91 12.83
C VAL A 68 11.68 -18.25 13.89
N CYS A 69 12.54 -17.32 13.48
CA CYS A 69 13.38 -16.55 14.40
C CYS A 69 13.73 -15.19 13.80
N SER A 70 13.01 -14.15 14.26
CA SER A 70 13.16 -12.76 13.81
C SER A 70 13.72 -11.87 14.94
N PRO A 71 15.05 -11.75 15.10
CA PRO A 71 15.63 -10.93 16.17
C PRO A 71 15.25 -9.45 16.09
N ALA A 72 15.00 -8.94 14.88
CA ALA A 72 14.61 -7.56 14.63
C ALA A 72 13.09 -7.39 14.45
N HIS A 73 12.28 -8.27 15.05
CA HIS A 73 10.82 -8.27 14.93
C HIS A 73 10.18 -6.91 15.27
N THR A 74 10.71 -6.18 16.25
CA THR A 74 10.22 -4.85 16.63
C THR A 74 10.25 -3.89 15.44
N THR A 75 11.32 -3.91 14.66
CA THR A 75 11.45 -3.08 13.45
C THR A 75 10.37 -3.43 12.43
N MET A 76 10.10 -4.72 12.23
CA MET A 76 9.06 -5.15 11.29
C MET A 76 7.66 -4.77 11.77
N ASN A 77 7.35 -4.99 13.04
CA ASN A 77 6.05 -4.71 13.63
C ASN A 77 5.74 -3.21 13.61
N VAL A 78 6.71 -2.37 13.98
CA VAL A 78 6.60 -0.91 13.82
C VAL A 78 6.41 -0.54 12.35
N SER A 79 7.13 -1.18 11.43
CA SER A 79 6.98 -0.93 10.00
C SER A 79 5.58 -1.27 9.48
N PHE A 80 4.96 -2.36 9.95
CA PHE A 80 3.57 -2.69 9.64
C PHE A 80 2.59 -1.61 10.13
N ILE A 81 2.76 -1.15 11.38
CA ILE A 81 1.94 -0.07 11.97
C ILE A 81 2.06 1.21 11.17
N VAL A 82 3.30 1.67 10.92
CA VAL A 82 3.57 2.87 10.14
C VAL A 82 3.02 2.76 8.72
N ALA A 83 3.18 1.61 8.05
CA ALA A 83 2.60 1.37 6.74
C ALA A 83 1.07 1.50 6.74
N GLY A 84 0.39 0.92 7.73
CA GLY A 84 -1.06 1.03 7.88
C GLY A 84 -1.51 2.48 8.10
N VAL A 85 -0.88 3.20 9.04
CA VAL A 85 -1.20 4.61 9.33
C VAL A 85 -1.00 5.49 8.10
N LEU A 86 0.13 5.36 7.40
CA LEU A 86 0.42 6.14 6.20
C LEU A 86 -0.49 5.78 5.02
N ALA A 87 -0.88 4.51 4.88
CA ALA A 87 -1.86 4.09 3.88
C ALA A 87 -3.23 4.75 4.11
N ALA A 88 -3.71 4.80 5.36
CA ALA A 88 -4.95 5.48 5.73
C ALA A 88 -4.84 7.00 5.53
N ALA A 89 -3.78 7.62 6.04
CA ALA A 89 -3.55 9.06 5.94
C ALA A 89 -3.48 9.51 4.47
N GLY A 90 -2.73 8.81 3.63
CA GLY A 90 -2.66 9.12 2.20
C GLY A 90 -4.01 8.97 1.50
N MET A 91 -4.85 8.00 1.86
CA MET A 91 -6.18 7.86 1.29
C MET A 91 -7.09 9.06 1.60
N VAL A 92 -7.03 9.57 2.84
CA VAL A 92 -7.75 10.77 3.27
C VAL A 92 -7.22 12.02 2.55
N LEU A 93 -5.89 12.16 2.46
CA LEU A 93 -5.26 13.31 1.80
C LEU A 93 -5.53 13.33 0.30
N LEU A 94 -5.49 12.18 -0.36
CA LEU A 94 -5.75 11.98 -1.79
C LEU A 94 -7.25 11.92 -2.13
N ARG A 95 -8.15 12.18 -1.17
CA ARG A 95 -9.61 12.25 -1.39
C ARG A 95 -10.02 13.06 -2.63
N PRO A 96 -9.39 14.21 -2.95
CA PRO A 96 -9.72 15.01 -4.13
C PRO A 96 -9.52 14.30 -5.48
N LEU A 97 -8.75 13.21 -5.54
CA LEU A 97 -8.57 12.44 -6.78
C LEU A 97 -9.79 11.59 -7.17
N TRP A 98 -10.72 11.36 -6.24
CA TRP A 98 -11.79 10.39 -6.42
C TRP A 98 -13.14 11.06 -6.62
N ALA A 99 -13.92 10.55 -7.57
CA ALA A 99 -15.28 11.01 -7.81
C ALA A 99 -16.21 10.80 -6.59
N ARG A 100 -17.21 11.68 -6.45
CA ARG A 100 -18.26 11.57 -5.42
C ARG A 100 -19.33 10.55 -5.85
N GLN A 101 -19.03 9.27 -5.68
CA GLN A 101 -19.94 8.17 -6.03
C GLN A 101 -19.94 7.07 -4.97
N ARG A 102 -21.06 6.34 -4.84
CA ARG A 102 -21.24 5.28 -3.83
C ARG A 102 -20.14 4.22 -3.86
N THR A 103 -19.78 3.71 -5.05
CA THR A 103 -18.72 2.70 -5.19
C THR A 103 -17.34 3.20 -4.72
N VAL A 104 -17.03 4.49 -4.91
CA VAL A 104 -15.77 5.08 -4.40
C VAL A 104 -15.83 5.22 -2.89
N ALA A 105 -16.99 5.56 -2.32
CA ALA A 105 -17.15 5.63 -0.87
C ALA A 105 -16.95 4.24 -0.22
N VAL A 106 -17.52 3.19 -0.81
CA VAL A 106 -17.28 1.81 -0.37
C VAL A 106 -15.80 1.45 -0.46
N ALA A 107 -15.16 1.70 -1.61
CA ALA A 107 -13.75 1.38 -1.80
C ALA A 107 -12.83 2.19 -0.88
N PHE A 108 -13.21 3.43 -0.56
CA PHE A 108 -12.53 4.25 0.45
C PHE A 108 -12.57 3.59 1.82
N TRP A 109 -13.75 3.19 2.30
CA TRP A 109 -13.84 2.54 3.61
C TRP A 109 -13.17 1.17 3.64
N LEU A 110 -13.27 0.38 2.57
CA LEU A 110 -12.52 -0.87 2.44
C LEU A 110 -11.00 -0.64 2.56
N TRP A 111 -10.49 0.43 1.95
CA TRP A 111 -9.08 0.81 2.08
C TRP A 111 -8.73 1.23 3.52
N ILE A 112 -9.58 2.02 4.19
CA ILE A 112 -9.35 2.42 5.59
C ILE A 112 -9.33 1.20 6.52
N VAL A 113 -10.28 0.27 6.36
CA VAL A 113 -10.31 -0.97 7.16
C VAL A 113 -9.11 -1.85 6.84
N SER A 114 -8.71 -1.96 5.57
CA SER A 114 -7.47 -2.64 5.17
C SER A 114 -6.24 -2.03 5.84
N ALA A 115 -6.10 -0.71 5.80
CA ALA A 115 -5.00 0.01 6.42
C ALA A 115 -4.95 -0.21 7.95
N ALA A 116 -6.12 -0.22 8.62
CA ALA A 116 -6.23 -0.56 10.03
C ALA A 116 -5.82 -2.01 10.31
N GLY A 117 -6.23 -2.97 9.47
CA GLY A 117 -5.83 -4.36 9.58
C GLY A 117 -4.30 -4.54 9.45
N LYS A 118 -3.65 -3.79 8.56
CA LYS A 118 -2.18 -3.80 8.45
C LYS A 118 -1.49 -3.30 9.72
N ALA A 119 -2.06 -2.29 10.38
CA ALA A 119 -1.54 -1.84 11.67
C ALA A 119 -1.79 -2.88 12.77
N LEU A 120 -2.96 -3.52 12.78
CA LEU A 120 -3.29 -4.59 13.71
C LEU A 120 -2.31 -5.77 13.61
N VAL A 121 -1.91 -6.16 12.39
CA VAL A 121 -0.87 -7.19 12.14
C VAL A 121 0.45 -6.85 12.83
N GLY A 122 0.84 -5.56 12.89
CA GLY A 122 2.04 -5.14 13.60
C GLY A 122 1.86 -5.04 15.12
N LEU A 123 0.66 -4.71 15.58
CA LEU A 123 0.34 -4.66 17.02
C LEU A 123 0.20 -6.07 17.63
N VAL A 124 -0.21 -7.04 16.82
CA VAL A 124 -0.51 -8.41 17.24
C VAL A 124 0.24 -9.39 16.35
N PRO A 125 1.52 -9.68 16.67
CA PRO A 125 2.29 -10.69 15.97
C PRO A 125 1.61 -12.06 16.00
N GLU A 126 1.76 -12.84 14.93
CA GLU A 126 1.02 -14.10 14.74
C GLU A 126 1.32 -15.14 15.83
N ASN A 127 2.52 -15.12 16.41
CA ASN A 127 2.90 -16.01 17.51
C ASN A 127 2.34 -15.60 18.89
N THR A 128 1.66 -14.45 18.99
CA THR A 128 1.08 -13.93 20.24
C THR A 128 -0.43 -14.16 20.33
N ASP A 129 -1.16 -13.87 19.25
CA ASP A 129 -2.58 -14.18 19.08
C ASP A 129 -2.86 -14.37 17.58
N VAL A 130 -2.87 -15.63 17.14
CA VAL A 130 -3.04 -15.98 15.73
C VAL A 130 -4.42 -15.61 15.19
N ALA A 131 -5.46 -15.63 16.03
CA ALA A 131 -6.83 -15.34 15.61
C ALA A 131 -6.98 -13.85 15.31
N LEU A 132 -6.52 -13.00 16.24
CA LEU A 132 -6.55 -11.55 16.07
C LEU A 132 -5.58 -11.08 14.98
N HIS A 133 -4.41 -11.72 14.85
CA HIS A 133 -3.51 -11.49 13.73
C HIS A 133 -4.18 -11.79 12.38
N THR A 134 -4.87 -12.94 12.29
CA THR A 134 -5.58 -13.34 11.07
C THR A 134 -6.72 -12.38 10.71
N LEU A 135 -7.42 -11.84 11.71
CA LEU A 135 -8.40 -10.76 11.50
C LEU A 135 -7.72 -9.52 10.90
N GLY A 136 -6.54 -9.14 11.40
CA GLY A 136 -5.73 -8.07 10.82
C GLY A 136 -5.26 -8.37 9.39
N ALA A 137 -4.88 -9.62 9.10
CA ALA A 137 -4.42 -10.09 7.80
C ALA A 137 -5.50 -10.06 6.70
N LEU A 138 -6.78 -9.91 7.08
CA LEU A 138 -7.86 -9.57 6.14
C LEU A 138 -7.61 -8.23 5.43
N ASN A 139 -6.62 -7.45 5.86
CA ASN A 139 -6.15 -6.29 5.12
C ASN A 139 -5.82 -6.60 3.65
N MET A 140 -5.29 -7.79 3.34
CA MET A 140 -4.88 -8.15 1.99
C MET A 140 -6.08 -8.27 1.01
N PRO A 141 -7.11 -9.11 1.27
CA PRO A 141 -8.27 -9.17 0.39
C PRO A 141 -9.05 -7.85 0.35
N LEU A 142 -9.18 -7.14 1.48
CA LEU A 142 -9.86 -5.84 1.52
C LEU A 142 -9.12 -4.79 0.68
N GLY A 143 -7.78 -4.76 0.78
CA GLY A 143 -6.93 -3.87 0.00
C GLY A 143 -7.01 -4.18 -1.50
N GLY A 144 -6.92 -5.46 -1.88
CA GLY A 144 -7.08 -5.89 -3.27
C GLY A 144 -8.44 -5.50 -3.87
N LEU A 145 -9.53 -5.67 -3.11
CA LEU A 145 -10.87 -5.27 -3.53
C LEU A 145 -11.00 -3.74 -3.65
N ALA A 146 -10.45 -2.99 -2.70
CA ALA A 146 -10.44 -1.53 -2.73
C ALA A 146 -9.69 -1.01 -3.98
N VAL A 147 -8.49 -1.53 -4.26
CA VAL A 147 -7.69 -1.20 -5.47
C VAL A 147 -8.50 -1.45 -6.73
N LEU A 148 -9.16 -2.61 -6.81
CA LEU A 148 -9.92 -3.01 -7.98
C LEU A 148 -11.13 -2.08 -8.20
N LEU A 149 -11.87 -1.73 -7.15
CA LEU A 149 -13.00 -0.80 -7.24
C LEU A 149 -12.57 0.64 -7.55
N LEU A 150 -11.48 1.12 -6.94
CA LEU A 150 -10.93 2.46 -7.19
C LEU A 150 -10.41 2.54 -8.62
N SER A 151 -9.68 1.53 -9.10
CA SER A 151 -9.14 1.51 -10.47
C SER A 151 -10.24 1.46 -11.53
N ARG A 152 -11.39 0.81 -11.27
CA ARG A 152 -12.54 0.86 -12.19
C ARG A 152 -13.13 2.25 -12.37
N ARG A 153 -12.99 3.13 -11.37
CA ARG A 153 -13.74 4.38 -11.24
C ARG A 153 -12.86 5.61 -11.06
N ALA A 154 -11.54 5.45 -11.15
CA ALA A 154 -10.57 6.53 -11.04
C ALA A 154 -10.73 7.48 -12.23
N ALA A 155 -11.16 8.71 -11.96
CA ALA A 155 -11.32 9.74 -12.97
C ALA A 155 -9.95 10.25 -13.44
N GLY A 156 -9.76 10.38 -14.75
CA GLY A 156 -8.55 10.95 -15.36
C GLY A 156 -7.30 10.08 -15.26
N LEU A 157 -7.45 8.75 -15.11
CA LEU A 157 -6.39 7.80 -15.44
C LEU A 157 -6.52 7.42 -16.91
N ASP A 158 -5.43 7.52 -17.66
CA ASP A 158 -5.39 6.99 -19.02
C ASP A 158 -5.58 5.47 -18.99
N GLN A 159 -6.00 4.93 -20.13
CA GLN A 159 -6.35 3.52 -20.28
C GLN A 159 -5.26 2.54 -19.77
N PRO A 160 -3.95 2.76 -20.02
CA PRO A 160 -2.91 1.85 -19.52
C PRO A 160 -2.83 1.80 -17.99
N TRP A 161 -2.85 2.95 -17.32
CA TRP A 161 -2.79 3.05 -15.85
C TRP A 161 -4.01 2.42 -15.19
N ARG A 162 -5.19 2.61 -15.81
CA ARG A 162 -6.42 1.96 -15.39
C ARG A 162 -6.31 0.44 -15.46
N ARG A 163 -5.81 -0.10 -16.57
CA ARG A 163 -5.59 -1.55 -16.75
C ARG A 163 -4.58 -2.09 -15.74
N ALA A 164 -3.49 -1.36 -15.50
CA ALA A 164 -2.49 -1.73 -14.50
C ALA A 164 -3.11 -1.86 -13.10
N GLY A 165 -3.89 -0.86 -12.65
CA GLY A 165 -4.57 -0.92 -11.36
C GLY A 165 -5.58 -2.08 -11.25
N LEU A 166 -6.32 -2.38 -12.32
CA LEU A 166 -7.21 -3.54 -12.37
C LEU A 166 -6.44 -4.87 -12.28
N ALA A 167 -5.30 -4.97 -12.97
CA ALA A 167 -4.44 -6.14 -12.92
C ALA A 167 -3.88 -6.34 -11.51
N LEU A 168 -3.35 -5.27 -10.89
CA LEU A 168 -2.84 -5.31 -9.52
C LEU A 168 -3.91 -5.73 -8.51
N GLY A 169 -5.12 -5.16 -8.60
CA GLY A 169 -6.24 -5.56 -7.74
C GLY A 169 -6.61 -7.04 -7.90
N ARG A 170 -6.60 -7.57 -9.13
CA ARG A 170 -6.85 -9.00 -9.40
C ARG A 170 -5.74 -9.89 -8.86
N ILE A 171 -4.48 -9.54 -9.10
CA ILE A 171 -3.32 -10.30 -8.60
C ILE A 171 -3.34 -10.32 -7.07
N GLY A 172 -3.63 -9.19 -6.43
CA GLY A 172 -3.78 -9.09 -4.98
C GLY A 172 -4.87 -10.01 -4.43
N LEU A 173 -6.05 -10.02 -5.06
CA LEU A 173 -7.14 -10.92 -4.67
C LEU A 173 -6.80 -12.39 -4.90
N ILE A 174 -6.15 -12.73 -6.00
CA ILE A 174 -5.69 -14.11 -6.26
C ILE A 174 -4.68 -14.52 -5.17
N GLY A 175 -3.68 -13.68 -4.89
CA GLY A 175 -2.71 -13.94 -3.83
C GLY A 175 -3.36 -14.10 -2.46
N ALA A 176 -4.35 -13.26 -2.13
CA ALA A 176 -5.09 -13.37 -0.88
C ALA A 176 -5.87 -14.69 -0.80
N THR A 177 -6.56 -15.09 -1.87
CA THR A 177 -7.23 -16.39 -1.95
C THR A 177 -6.23 -17.53 -1.76
N LEU A 178 -5.09 -17.50 -2.47
CA LEU A 178 -4.05 -18.53 -2.34
C LEU A 178 -3.46 -18.59 -0.93
N THR A 179 -3.34 -17.45 -0.25
CA THR A 179 -2.85 -17.37 1.14
C THR A 179 -3.86 -17.99 2.09
N ILE A 180 -5.14 -17.63 1.96
CA ILE A 180 -6.22 -18.14 2.81
C ILE A 180 -6.42 -19.64 2.59
N THR A 181 -6.55 -20.08 1.34
CA THR A 181 -6.71 -21.52 1.04
C THR A 181 -5.46 -22.29 1.39
N GLY A 182 -4.28 -21.67 1.23
CA GLY A 182 -2.99 -22.21 1.63
C GLY A 182 -2.90 -22.60 3.10
N GLN A 183 -3.63 -21.90 3.97
CA GLN A 183 -3.68 -22.27 5.39
C GLN A 183 -4.34 -23.62 5.65
N PHE A 184 -5.12 -24.16 4.70
CA PHE A 184 -5.85 -25.43 4.83
C PHE A 184 -5.22 -26.59 4.05
N THR A 185 -4.03 -26.40 3.48
CA THR A 185 -3.31 -27.43 2.73
C THR A 185 -1.89 -27.59 3.26
N THR A 186 -1.44 -28.84 3.34
CA THR A 186 -0.08 -29.19 3.71
C THR A 186 0.91 -29.02 2.55
N HIS A 187 0.45 -28.81 1.32
CA HIS A 187 1.31 -28.67 0.14
C HIS A 187 0.95 -27.43 -0.68
N LEU A 188 1.80 -26.41 -0.61
CA LEU A 188 1.80 -25.28 -1.55
C LEU A 188 3.04 -25.36 -2.44
N PRO A 189 2.93 -25.78 -3.71
CA PRO A 189 4.09 -25.94 -4.59
C PRO A 189 4.82 -24.61 -4.86
N TRP A 190 4.12 -23.48 -4.74
CA TRP A 190 4.70 -22.13 -4.86
C TRP A 190 5.19 -21.53 -3.53
N GLY A 191 4.85 -22.15 -2.38
CA GLY A 191 5.20 -21.70 -1.04
C GLY A 191 4.29 -20.59 -0.49
N ALA A 192 4.04 -20.64 0.83
CA ALA A 192 3.08 -19.75 1.49
C ALA A 192 3.55 -18.28 1.53
N GLY A 193 4.86 -18.07 1.64
CA GLY A 193 5.49 -16.75 1.53
C GLY A 193 5.26 -16.06 0.19
N LEU A 194 5.25 -16.81 -0.92
CA LEU A 194 4.97 -16.23 -2.24
C LEU A 194 3.49 -15.83 -2.37
N SER A 195 2.55 -16.64 -1.88
CA SER A 195 1.12 -16.28 -1.92
C SER A 195 0.83 -15.00 -1.14
N GLU A 196 1.43 -14.83 0.04
CA GLU A 196 1.20 -13.63 0.85
C GLU A 196 1.81 -12.37 0.20
N ARG A 197 2.96 -12.51 -0.45
CA ARG A 197 3.57 -11.42 -1.23
C ARG A 197 2.71 -11.04 -2.43
N LEU A 198 2.14 -12.02 -3.14
CA LEU A 198 1.16 -11.76 -4.19
C LEU A 198 -0.10 -11.10 -3.63
N ALA A 199 -0.49 -11.37 -2.39
CA ALA A 199 -1.62 -10.73 -1.72
C ALA A 199 -1.32 -9.28 -1.31
N SER A 200 -0.10 -9.00 -0.84
CA SER A 200 0.29 -7.73 -0.23
C SER A 200 0.92 -6.72 -1.20
N TYR A 201 1.86 -7.15 -2.04
CA TYR A 201 2.68 -6.25 -2.86
C TYR A 201 1.90 -5.50 -3.96
N PRO A 202 0.87 -6.08 -4.62
CA PRO A 202 0.14 -5.35 -5.66
C PRO A 202 -0.56 -4.07 -5.16
N ALA A 203 -1.07 -4.06 -3.92
CA ALA A 203 -1.65 -2.86 -3.34
C ALA A 203 -0.59 -1.77 -3.10
N ASN A 204 0.62 -2.14 -2.66
CA ASN A 204 1.74 -1.22 -2.50
C ASN A 204 2.20 -0.65 -3.85
N ALA A 205 2.30 -1.49 -4.88
CA ALA A 205 2.61 -1.03 -6.24
C ALA A 205 1.56 -0.03 -6.74
N TRP A 206 0.28 -0.32 -6.50
CA TRP A 206 -0.81 0.58 -6.85
C TRP A 206 -0.74 1.92 -6.11
N MET A 207 -0.36 1.92 -4.82
CA MET A 207 -0.12 3.16 -4.07
C MET A 207 0.94 4.03 -4.75
N LEU A 208 2.07 3.45 -5.18
CA LEU A 208 3.11 4.20 -5.88
C LEU A 208 2.63 4.78 -7.22
N LEU A 209 1.81 4.04 -7.98
CA LEU A 209 1.21 4.53 -9.23
C LEU A 209 0.33 5.76 -8.99
N ILE A 210 -0.53 5.72 -7.97
CA ILE A 210 -1.42 6.83 -7.63
C ILE A 210 -0.64 7.99 -7.00
N ALA A 211 0.40 7.73 -6.21
CA ALA A 211 1.29 8.75 -5.68
C ALA A 211 1.98 9.53 -6.81
N ALA A 212 2.48 8.83 -7.83
CA ALA A 212 3.04 9.46 -9.02
C ALA A 212 2.01 10.34 -9.75
N LEU A 213 0.79 9.84 -9.96
CA LEU A 213 -0.32 10.63 -10.54
C LEU A 213 -0.66 11.87 -9.69
N ALA A 214 -0.69 11.73 -8.37
CA ALA A 214 -0.98 12.83 -7.46
C ALA A 214 0.08 13.93 -7.59
N LEU A 215 1.36 13.55 -7.69
CA LEU A 215 2.45 14.49 -7.93
C LEU A 215 2.33 15.17 -9.28
N THR A 216 2.04 14.46 -10.38
CA THR A 216 1.89 15.10 -11.70
C THR A 216 0.75 16.12 -11.71
N ARG A 217 -0.38 15.81 -11.08
CA ARG A 217 -1.52 16.74 -10.92
C ARG A 217 -1.19 17.94 -10.01
N ALA A 218 -0.39 17.73 -8.96
CA ALA A 218 0.05 18.80 -8.08
C ALA A 218 1.04 19.77 -8.75
N HIS A 219 1.84 19.28 -9.70
CA HIS A 219 2.73 20.13 -10.51
C HIS A 219 1.95 20.94 -11.54
N ALA A 220 0.98 20.33 -12.23
CA ALA A 220 0.15 21.01 -13.22
C ALA A 220 -0.76 22.12 -12.64
N THR A 221 -0.95 22.15 -11.32
CA THR A 221 -1.75 23.16 -10.61
C THR A 221 -0.91 24.25 -9.94
N ALA A 222 0.42 24.15 -10.00
CA ALA A 222 1.30 25.23 -9.53
C ALA A 222 1.20 26.43 -10.49
N PRO A 223 1.14 27.69 -9.98
CA PRO A 223 1.23 28.86 -10.84
C PRO A 223 2.53 28.78 -11.65
N GLY A 224 2.43 28.91 -12.98
CA GLY A 224 3.60 28.99 -13.84
C GLY A 224 4.48 30.19 -13.47
N PRO A 225 5.77 30.20 -13.84
CA PRO A 225 6.62 31.37 -13.65
C PRO A 225 5.92 32.58 -14.28
N ALA A 226 5.82 33.67 -13.52
CA ALA A 226 5.24 34.92 -14.01
C ALA A 226 5.95 35.29 -15.32
N ALA A 227 5.17 35.49 -16.39
CA ALA A 227 5.73 35.96 -17.65
C ALA A 227 6.51 37.26 -17.37
N PRO A 228 7.73 37.43 -17.89
CA PRO A 228 8.47 38.66 -17.71
C PRO A 228 7.59 39.81 -18.22
N ALA A 229 7.37 40.80 -17.36
CA ALA A 229 6.59 41.98 -17.70
C ALA A 229 7.19 42.59 -18.97
N SER A 230 6.42 42.59 -20.07
CA SER A 230 6.81 43.31 -21.27
C SER A 230 6.99 44.77 -20.87
N GLN A 231 8.24 45.25 -20.83
CA GLN A 231 8.51 46.67 -20.70
C GLN A 231 7.86 47.35 -21.90
N ALA A 232 6.72 48.00 -21.66
CA ALA A 232 6.12 48.89 -22.63
C ALA A 232 7.10 50.05 -22.81
N THR A 233 7.84 50.02 -23.92
CA THR A 233 8.64 51.15 -24.38
C THR A 233 7.68 52.29 -24.69
N ALA A 234 7.56 53.22 -23.75
CA ALA A 234 6.88 54.49 -23.97
C ALA A 234 7.69 55.29 -25.00
N HIS A 235 7.26 55.26 -26.26
CA HIS A 235 7.70 56.23 -27.26
C HIS A 235 7.12 57.59 -26.87
N HIS A 236 7.93 58.41 -26.21
CA HIS A 236 7.69 59.85 -26.09
C HIS A 236 7.97 60.51 -27.44
N SER A 237 6.92 60.87 -28.16
CA SER A 237 6.99 61.81 -29.28
C SER A 237 7.09 63.23 -28.71
N PHE A 238 8.24 63.88 -28.89
CA PHE A 238 8.36 65.32 -28.70
C PHE A 238 7.96 66.04 -29.99
N HIS A 239 7.02 66.97 -29.86
CA HIS A 239 6.69 67.99 -30.84
C HIS A 239 7.72 69.11 -30.85
#